data_AF-A0A6N4TEX8-F1
#
_entry.id   AF-A0A6N4TEX8-F1
#
_cell.length_a   1.000
_cell.length_b   1.000
_cell.length_c   1.000
_cell.angle_alpha   90.00
_cell.angle_beta   90.00
_cell.angle_gamma   90.00
#
_symmetry.space_group_name_H-M   'P 1'
#
loop_
_entity.id
_entity.type
_entity.pdbx_description
1 polymer ?
#
loop_
_entity_poly.entity_id
_entity_poly.type
_entity_poly.pdbx_seq_one_letter_code
_entity_poly.pdbx_strand_id
1 'polypeptide(L)'
;MYQQSEIKDKNIKLAIALKVHELQRTQLSSLTYQHVESTLMDRWKLRKPDSLQDAVNDIMHLTAGEVVAFLSSQAIIMGSRMKLNDFDDLFGGDKQ
;
A
#
# COMPACT_ATOMS: atom_id res chain seq x y z
N MET A 1 1.88 -15.30 6.75
CA MET A 1 0.62 -14.56 6.94
C MET A 1 0.95 -13.20 7.51
N TYR A 2 0.90 -12.13 6.70
CA TYR A 2 1.12 -10.78 7.23
C TYR A 2 -0.12 -10.36 8.00
N GLN A 3 0.06 -10.20 9.30
CA GLN A 3 -0.97 -9.71 10.22
C GLN A 3 -1.33 -8.29 9.76
N GLN A 4 -2.45 -8.16 9.04
CA GLN A 4 -3.08 -6.86 8.78
C GLN A 4 -3.40 -6.27 10.15
N SER A 5 -2.52 -5.39 10.63
CA SER A 5 -2.78 -4.59 11.82
C SER A 5 -3.85 -3.59 11.40
N GLU A 6 -5.11 -4.01 11.50
CA GLU A 6 -6.24 -3.17 11.14
C GLU A 6 -6.17 -1.87 11.93
N ILE A 7 -6.16 -0.75 11.21
CA ILE A 7 -6.32 0.56 11.82
C ILE A 7 -7.74 0.59 12.39
N LYS A 8 -7.91 0.42 13.70
CA LYS A 8 -9.25 0.34 14.34
C LYS A 8 -9.93 1.70 14.48
N ASP A 9 -9.16 2.79 14.43
CA ASP A 9 -9.68 4.13 14.66
C ASP A 9 -10.47 4.64 13.45
N LYS A 10 -11.75 4.95 13.68
CA LYS A 10 -12.69 5.44 12.67
C LYS A 10 -12.23 6.76 12.03
N ASN A 11 -11.57 7.62 12.80
CA ASN A 11 -11.10 8.91 12.30
C ASN A 11 -9.92 8.73 11.34
N ILE A 12 -9.03 7.78 11.64
CA ILE A 12 -7.90 7.44 10.77
C ILE A 12 -8.41 6.79 9.48
N LYS A 13 -9.37 5.86 9.55
CA LYS A 13 -10.01 5.29 8.35
C LYS A 13 -10.63 6.36 7.45
N LEU A 14 -11.32 7.33 8.05
CA LEU A 14 -11.93 8.44 7.32
C LEU A 14 -10.85 9.32 6.65
N ALA A 15 -9.79 9.68 7.38
CA ALA A 15 -8.69 10.45 6.82
C ALA A 15 -8.02 9.74 5.64
N ILE A 16 -7.81 8.41 5.75
CA ILE A 16 -7.28 7.60 4.64
C ILE A 16 -8.23 7.64 3.45
N ALA A 17 -9.52 7.43 3.66
CA ALA A 17 -10.51 7.44 2.57
C ALA A 17 -10.55 8.81 1.86
N LEU A 18 -10.50 9.91 2.62
CA LEU A 18 -10.42 11.26 2.06
C LEU A 18 -9.15 11.45 1.24
N LYS A 19 -8.00 11.00 1.76
CA LYS A 19 -6.74 11.13 1.04
C LYS A 19 -6.71 10.28 -0.23
N VAL A 20 -7.25 9.06 -0.19
CA VAL A 20 -7.39 8.20 -1.37
C VAL A 20 -8.21 8.91 -2.44
N HIS A 21 -9.36 9.48 -2.09
CA HIS A 21 -10.19 10.22 -3.04
C HIS A 21 -9.47 11.45 -3.61
N GLU A 22 -8.67 12.15 -2.80
CA GLU A 22 -7.84 13.27 -3.27
C GLU A 22 -6.77 12.80 -4.26
N LEU A 23 -6.02 11.75 -3.94
CA LEU A 23 -4.97 11.19 -4.78
C LEU A 23 -5.53 10.59 -6.09
N GLN A 24 -6.71 9.98 -6.03
CA GLN A 24 -7.43 9.47 -7.20
C GLN A 24 -7.80 10.56 -8.19
N ARG A 25 -8.21 11.74 -7.71
CA ARG A 25 -8.58 12.87 -8.57
C ARG A 25 -7.38 13.62 -9.11
N THR A 26 -6.30 13.72 -8.34
CA THR A 26 -5.17 14.61 -8.65
C THR A 26 -4.02 13.93 -9.36
N GLN A 27 -3.77 12.65 -9.08
CA GLN A 27 -2.55 11.97 -9.54
C GLN A 27 -2.84 10.62 -10.20
N LEU A 28 -3.52 9.70 -9.52
CA LEU A 28 -3.65 8.29 -9.96
C LEU A 28 -4.98 7.67 -9.54
N SER A 29 -5.90 7.52 -10.50
CA SER A 29 -7.23 6.92 -10.29
C SER A 29 -7.20 5.44 -9.89
N SER A 30 -6.09 4.73 -10.14
CA SER A 30 -5.91 3.31 -9.79
C SER A 30 -5.53 3.06 -8.32
N LEU A 31 -5.31 4.11 -7.53
CA LEU A 31 -5.00 3.97 -6.11
C LEU A 31 -6.22 3.45 -5.34
N THR A 32 -6.00 2.45 -4.49
CA THR A 32 -7.03 1.86 -3.64
C THR A 32 -6.75 2.21 -2.18
N TYR A 33 -7.80 2.13 -1.36
CA TYR A 33 -7.68 2.28 0.09
C TYR A 33 -6.60 1.38 0.69
N GLN A 34 -6.55 0.12 0.23
CA GLN A 34 -5.59 -0.87 0.72
C GLN A 34 -4.13 -0.52 0.39
N HIS A 35 -3.87 0.11 -0.77
CA HIS A 35 -2.52 0.56 -1.11
C HIS A 35 -2.03 1.65 -0.16
N VAL A 36 -2.90 2.62 0.15
CA VAL A 36 -2.59 3.71 1.07
C VAL A 36 -2.43 3.19 2.51
N GLU A 37 -3.37 2.35 2.96
CA GLU A 37 -3.31 1.72 4.28
C GLU A 37 -2.03 0.90 4.46
N SER A 38 -1.67 0.07 3.48
CA SER A 38 -0.45 -0.76 3.56
C SER A 38 0.82 0.09 3.60
N THR A 39 0.85 1.20 2.84
CA THR A 39 1.99 2.14 2.84
C THR A 39 2.14 2.81 4.21
N LEU A 40 1.02 3.26 4.80
CA LEU A 40 1.02 3.89 6.12
C LEU A 40 1.41 2.90 7.21
N MET A 41 0.90 1.68 7.16
CA MET A 41 1.30 0.62 8.08
C MET A 41 2.80 0.36 8.02
N ASP A 42 3.39 0.33 6.83
CA ASP A 42 4.83 0.09 6.69
C ASP A 42 5.65 1.25 7.25
N ARG A 43 5.21 2.49 7.02
CA ARG A 43 5.80 3.70 7.64
C ARG A 43 5.69 3.65 9.17
N TRP A 44 4.53 3.27 9.69
CA TRP A 44 4.25 3.24 11.13
C TRP A 44 4.88 2.05 11.87
N LYS A 45 5.41 1.05 11.15
CA LYS A 45 6.28 0.02 11.77
C LYS A 45 7.60 0.62 12.24
N LEU A 46 8.16 1.56 11.48
CA LEU A 46 9.44 2.20 11.78
C LEU A 46 9.27 3.33 12.79
N ARG A 47 8.22 4.13 12.63
CA ARG A 47 7.88 5.22 13.54
C ARG A 47 6.38 5.31 13.70
N LYS A 48 5.88 4.81 14.83
CA LYS A 48 4.46 4.91 15.15
C LYS A 48 4.13 6.36 15.55
N PRO A 49 3.01 6.93 15.08
CA PRO A 49 2.57 8.24 15.52
C PRO A 49 2.17 8.20 17.00
N ASP A 50 2.58 9.23 17.75
CA ASP A 50 2.32 9.37 19.18
C ASP A 50 0.88 9.82 19.47
N SER A 51 0.22 10.44 18.49
CA SER A 51 -1.13 10.98 18.63
C SER A 51 -1.96 10.88 17.34
N LEU A 52 -3.30 11.01 17.46
CA LEU A 52 -4.22 10.95 16.31
C LEU A 52 -3.93 12.06 15.28
N GLN A 53 -3.62 13.26 15.76
CA GLN A 53 -3.24 14.39 14.91
C GLN A 53 -1.97 14.08 14.10
N ASP A 54 -0.97 13.42 14.69
CA ASP A 54 0.24 13.01 13.96
C ASP A 54 -0.09 11.96 12.89
N ALA A 55 -0.95 11.00 13.22
CA ALA A 55 -1.41 9.98 12.29
C ALA A 55 -2.18 10.60 11.10
N VAL A 56 -3.08 11.55 11.37
CA VAL A 56 -3.81 12.28 10.32
C VAL A 56 -2.87 13.14 9.50
N ASN A 57 -1.88 13.79 10.14
CA ASN A 57 -0.90 14.61 9.45
C ASN A 57 -0.05 13.78 8.49
N ASP A 58 0.41 12.59 8.92
CA ASP A 58 1.12 11.62 8.09
C ASP A 58 0.29 11.17 6.87
N ILE A 59 -1.02 10.94 7.08
CA ILE A 59 -1.94 10.57 6.00
C ILE A 59 -2.07 11.71 4.99
N MET A 60 -2.31 12.93 5.46
CA MET A 60 -2.54 14.07 4.57
C MET A 60 -1.29 14.48 3.80
N HIS A 61 -0.09 14.26 4.35
CA HIS A 61 1.18 14.52 3.67
C HIS A 61 1.62 13.38 2.74
N LEU A 62 0.92 12.24 2.73
CA LEU A 62 1.25 11.13 1.86
C LEU A 62 1.05 11.50 0.38
N THR A 63 2.05 11.25 -0.44
CA THR A 63 2.01 11.52 -1.89
C THR A 63 1.75 10.24 -2.68
N ALA A 64 1.21 10.34 -3.91
CA ALA A 64 1.07 9.14 -4.75
C ALA A 64 2.44 8.55 -5.10
N GLY A 65 3.48 9.38 -5.23
CA GLY A 65 4.85 8.93 -5.49
C GLY A 65 5.36 7.97 -4.41
N GLU A 66 5.08 8.26 -3.14
CA GLU A 66 5.46 7.37 -2.02
C GLU A 66 4.67 6.07 -2.03
N VAL A 67 3.36 6.14 -2.33
CA VAL A 67 2.52 4.93 -2.45
C VAL A 67 2.99 4.06 -3.62
N VAL A 68 3.31 4.65 -4.77
CA VAL A 68 3.84 3.95 -5.94
C VAL A 68 5.21 3.34 -5.62
N ALA A 69 6.12 4.09 -5.00
CA ALA A 69 7.43 3.56 -4.59
C ALA A 69 7.30 2.36 -3.64
N PHE A 70 6.33 2.41 -2.71
CA PHE A 70 6.02 1.29 -1.83
C PHE A 70 5.50 0.08 -2.63
N LEU A 71 4.52 0.29 -3.53
CA LEU A 71 3.98 -0.78 -4.37
C LEU A 71 5.05 -1.40 -5.27
N SER A 72 5.92 -0.60 -5.87
CA SER A 72 7.06 -1.08 -6.66
C SER A 72 8.02 -1.91 -5.81
N SER A 73 8.32 -1.45 -4.59
CA SER A 73 9.18 -2.20 -3.66
C SER A 73 8.54 -3.54 -3.26
N GLN A 74 7.23 -3.54 -2.98
CA GLN A 74 6.49 -4.77 -2.71
C GLN A 74 6.48 -5.72 -3.92
N ALA A 75 6.31 -5.20 -5.14
CA ALA A 75 6.36 -6.00 -6.37
C ALA A 75 7.73 -6.63 -6.58
N ILE A 76 8.82 -5.90 -6.33
CA ILE A 76 10.20 -6.43 -6.38
C ILE A 76 10.39 -7.54 -5.34
N ILE A 77 9.98 -7.31 -4.09
CA ILE A 77 10.10 -8.30 -3.02
C ILE A 77 9.28 -9.55 -3.36
N MET A 78 8.05 -9.37 -3.84
CA MET A 78 7.18 -10.47 -4.23
C MET A 78 7.79 -11.26 -5.40
N GLY A 79 8.24 -10.57 -6.46
CA GLY A 79 8.92 -11.19 -7.60
C GLY A 79 10.20 -11.93 -7.22
N SER A 80 10.97 -11.40 -6.26
CA SER A 80 12.18 -12.08 -5.75
C SER A 80 11.88 -13.34 -4.93
N ARG A 81 10.66 -13.45 -4.37
CA ARG A 81 10.21 -14.61 -3.59
C ARG A 81 9.44 -15.64 -4.41
N MET A 82 9.00 -15.27 -5.61
CA MET A 82 8.40 -16.20 -6.57
C MET A 82 9.47 -17.16 -7.08
N LYS A 83 9.14 -18.45 -7.14
CA LYS A 83 10.03 -19.45 -7.75
C LYS A 83 9.87 -19.40 -9.27
N LEU A 84 10.90 -19.77 -10.04
CA LEU A 84 10.81 -19.85 -11.51
C LEU A 84 9.60 -20.68 -11.98
N ASN A 85 9.20 -21.70 -11.21
CA ASN A 85 8.04 -22.55 -11.50
C ASN A 85 6.68 -21.82 -11.40
N ASP A 86 6.60 -20.69 -10.69
CA ASP A 86 5.39 -19.85 -10.65
C ASP A 86 5.23 -19.02 -11.95
N PHE A 87 6.29 -18.97 -12.77
CA PHE A 87 6.25 -18.41 -14.12
C PHE A 87 6.03 -19.46 -15.21
N ASP A 88 5.90 -20.75 -14.87
CA ASP A 88 5.72 -21.82 -15.85
C ASP A 88 4.34 -21.73 -16.55
N ASP A 89 3.35 -21.06 -15.94
CA ASP A 89 2.08 -20.68 -16.60
C ASP A 89 2.23 -19.45 -17.52
N LEU A 90 3.26 -18.62 -17.30
CA LEU A 90 3.53 -17.42 -18.09
C LEU A 90 4.45 -17.72 -19.29
N PHE A 91 5.33 -18.71 -19.13
CA PHE A 91 6.25 -19.22 -20.16
C PHE A 91 5.79 -20.58 -20.74
N GLY A 92 4.68 -21.13 -20.24
CA GLY A 92 4.12 -22.42 -20.61
C GLY A 92 3.52 -22.42 -21.99
N GLY A 93 4.38 -22.66 -22.98
CA GLY A 93 3.97 -23.04 -24.32
C GLY A 93 3.06 -24.27 -24.31
N ASP A 94 2.15 -24.30 -25.29
CA ASP A 94 1.34 -25.45 -25.69
C ASP A 94 2.02 -26.78 -25.34
N LYS A 95 1.52 -27.45 -24.31
CA LYS A 95 1.71 -28.89 -24.17
C LYS A 95 0.40 -29.54 -24.60
N GLN A 96 0.34 -29.80 -25.90
CA GLN A 96 -0.51 -30.83 -26.52
C GLN A 96 -0.30 -32.19 -25.84
#